data_AF-A0A519T4T5-F1
#
_entry.id   AF-A0A519T4T5-F1
#
_cell.length_a   1.000
_cell.length_b   1.000
_cell.length_c   1.000
_cell.angle_alpha   90.00
_cell.angle_beta   90.00
_cell.angle_gamma   90.00
#
_symmetry.space_group_name_H-M   'P 1'
#
loop_
_entity.id
_entity.type
_entity.pdbx_description
1 polymer ?
#
loop_
_entity_poly.entity_id
_entity_poly.type
_entity_poly.pdbx_seq_one_letter_code
_entity_poly.pdbx_strand_id
1 'polypeptide(L)'
;DDTLKISKYAYGRDYHFVIKDKLKTLLADMQANIGEVGGRCFVDSAPVLDKAWAKKSGLGWVGKNTNLITPGAGSFYFIAELIVDLELEYDGAIRDYCGTCTKCVDACPTQAITEPYVVDGSKCISYFTIELKDQLIPQNMAGQFGSWVFGCDICQDVCPWNRFSKPTQEAQFQPHPDLKNLSASDWQDITHEVFQALFKQSPLKRTGYEGLKRNIRFVTGQSQLES
;
A
#
# COMPACT_ATOMS: atom_id res chain seq x y z
N ASP A 1 -3.64 -11.79 18.91
CA ASP A 1 -2.57 -11.79 17.90
C ASP A 1 -1.48 -10.83 18.31
N ASP A 2 -0.51 -11.36 19.05
CA ASP A 2 0.61 -10.63 19.63
C ASP A 2 1.79 -10.46 18.66
N THR A 3 1.53 -10.54 17.34
CA THR A 3 2.58 -10.43 16.32
C THR A 3 2.56 -9.06 15.64
N LEU A 4 3.74 -8.65 15.16
CA LEU A 4 3.89 -7.39 14.41
C LEU A 4 3.28 -7.53 13.02
N LYS A 5 2.79 -6.41 12.48
CA LYS A 5 2.00 -6.34 11.26
C LYS A 5 2.69 -5.49 10.20
N ILE A 6 2.65 -5.98 8.98
CA ILE A 6 2.97 -5.22 7.78
C ILE A 6 1.70 -5.12 6.91
N SER A 7 1.58 -4.05 6.15
CA SER A 7 0.44 -3.83 5.24
C SER A 7 0.35 -4.94 4.20
N LYS A 8 -0.89 -5.33 3.86
CA LYS A 8 -1.18 -6.40 2.88
C LYS A 8 -0.56 -6.15 1.52
N TYR A 9 -0.38 -4.89 1.11
CA TYR A 9 0.23 -4.57 -0.18
C TYR A 9 1.73 -4.91 -0.23
N ALA A 10 2.37 -5.09 0.94
CA ALA A 10 3.80 -5.35 1.07
C ALA A 10 4.16 -6.84 1.02
N TYR A 11 3.17 -7.73 0.91
CA TYR A 11 3.39 -9.16 0.80
C TYR A 11 3.98 -9.55 -0.56
N GLY A 12 4.85 -10.57 -0.52
CA GLY A 12 5.43 -11.17 -1.71
C GLY A 12 6.35 -10.23 -2.47
N ARG A 13 6.30 -10.35 -3.80
CA ARG A 13 7.09 -9.57 -4.75
C ARG A 13 6.47 -8.19 -4.96
N ASP A 14 7.34 -7.21 -5.09
CA ASP A 14 7.03 -5.82 -5.28
C ASP A 14 6.15 -5.62 -6.53
N TYR A 15 4.98 -5.04 -6.29
CA TYR A 15 3.95 -4.78 -7.28
C TYR A 15 4.45 -3.90 -8.42
N HIS A 16 5.45 -3.04 -8.20
CA HIS A 16 6.07 -2.26 -9.26
C HIS A 16 6.59 -3.15 -10.40
N PHE A 17 7.16 -4.32 -10.08
CA PHE A 17 7.65 -5.24 -11.11
C PHE A 17 6.50 -6.05 -11.71
N VAL A 18 5.68 -6.65 -10.85
CA VAL A 18 4.61 -7.56 -11.28
C VAL A 18 3.60 -6.85 -12.19
N ILE A 19 3.13 -5.67 -11.79
CA ILE A 19 2.13 -4.92 -12.56
C ILE A 19 2.75 -4.32 -13.82
N LYS A 20 3.99 -3.81 -13.76
CA LYS A 20 4.66 -3.27 -14.94
C LYS A 20 4.94 -4.32 -16.00
N ASP A 21 5.26 -5.56 -15.61
CA ASP A 21 5.42 -6.65 -16.56
C ASP A 21 4.08 -7.05 -17.20
N LYS A 22 2.97 -7.07 -16.43
CA LYS A 22 1.62 -7.24 -16.99
C LYS A 22 1.23 -6.14 -17.98
N LEU A 23 1.58 -4.88 -17.69
CA LEU A 23 1.34 -3.77 -18.63
C LEU A 23 2.15 -3.87 -19.91
N LYS A 24 3.40 -4.36 -19.84
CA LYS A 24 4.21 -4.62 -21.04
C LYS A 24 3.61 -5.73 -21.90
N THR A 25 3.10 -6.80 -21.27
CA THR A 25 2.37 -7.86 -21.98
C THR A 25 1.15 -7.28 -22.69
N LEU A 26 0.34 -6.46 -22.00
CA LEU A 26 -0.81 -5.78 -22.60
C LEU A 26 -0.40 -4.90 -23.80
N LEU A 27 0.67 -4.11 -23.67
CA LEU A 27 1.17 -3.29 -24.78
C LEU A 27 1.64 -4.15 -25.98
N ALA A 28 2.36 -5.24 -25.71
CA ALA A 28 2.79 -6.17 -26.76
C ALA A 28 1.59 -6.83 -27.46
N ASP A 29 0.56 -7.22 -26.70
CA ASP A 29 -0.69 -7.76 -27.26
C ASP A 29 -1.41 -6.73 -28.12
N MET A 30 -1.47 -5.46 -27.70
CA MET A 30 -2.02 -4.37 -28.51
C MET A 30 -1.24 -4.19 -29.81
N GLN A 31 0.09 -4.20 -29.75
CA GLN A 31 0.96 -4.07 -30.93
C GLN A 31 0.78 -5.23 -31.92
N ALA A 32 0.62 -6.45 -31.40
CA ALA A 32 0.40 -7.63 -32.23
C ALA A 32 -0.96 -7.63 -32.96
N ASN A 33 -1.98 -7.02 -32.37
CA ASN A 33 -3.36 -7.05 -32.91
C ASN A 33 -3.78 -5.77 -33.65
N ILE A 34 -3.20 -4.63 -33.33
CA ILE A 34 -3.59 -3.31 -33.87
C ILE A 34 -2.52 -2.75 -34.82
N GLY A 35 -1.25 -3.10 -34.63
CA GLY A 35 -0.11 -2.59 -35.40
C GLY A 35 0.82 -1.72 -34.56
N GLU A 36 1.36 -0.67 -35.15
CA GLU A 36 2.28 0.23 -34.43
C GLU A 36 1.53 1.04 -33.37
N VAL A 37 1.73 0.70 -32.10
CA VAL A 37 1.16 1.39 -30.93
C VAL A 37 2.30 1.85 -30.04
N GLY A 38 2.41 3.16 -29.83
CA GLY A 38 3.27 3.75 -28.82
C GLY A 38 2.62 3.67 -27.44
N GLY A 39 3.39 3.23 -26.45
CA GLY A 39 2.85 3.08 -25.09
C GLY A 39 3.91 3.23 -24.01
N ARG A 40 3.53 3.78 -22.86
CA ARG A 40 4.38 3.88 -21.67
C ARG A 40 3.65 3.43 -20.42
N CYS A 41 4.24 2.45 -19.73
CA CYS A 41 3.70 1.84 -18.52
C CYS A 41 4.16 2.59 -17.25
N PHE A 42 3.22 2.89 -16.36
CA PHE A 42 3.44 3.55 -15.09
C PHE A 42 2.75 2.81 -13.93
N VAL A 43 3.41 2.82 -12.78
CA VAL A 43 2.96 2.20 -11.52
C VAL A 43 3.68 2.95 -10.38
N ASP A 44 2.98 3.79 -9.59
CA ASP A 44 3.38 4.50 -8.33
C ASP A 44 4.63 5.42 -8.36
N SER A 45 5.60 5.12 -9.21
CA SER A 45 6.97 5.64 -9.20
C SER A 45 7.21 6.78 -10.18
N ALA A 46 6.18 7.19 -10.92
CA ALA A 46 6.25 8.23 -11.93
C ALA A 46 5.42 9.46 -11.53
N PRO A 47 5.66 10.64 -12.13
CA PRO A 47 4.87 11.84 -11.87
C PRO A 47 3.48 11.78 -12.54
N VAL A 48 2.77 10.68 -12.30
CA VAL A 48 1.40 10.41 -12.73
C VAL A 48 0.55 10.34 -11.46
N LEU A 49 -0.61 11.00 -11.48
CA LEU A 49 -1.53 10.96 -10.34
C LEU A 49 -2.49 9.78 -10.50
N ASP A 50 -2.01 8.58 -10.15
CA ASP A 50 -2.65 7.29 -10.43
C ASP A 50 -4.13 7.28 -10.04
N LYS A 51 -4.42 7.63 -8.78
CA LYS A 51 -5.80 7.69 -8.25
C LYS A 51 -6.69 8.72 -8.97
N ALA A 52 -6.11 9.81 -9.46
CA ALA A 52 -6.87 10.83 -10.18
C ALA A 52 -7.28 10.34 -11.57
N TRP A 53 -6.37 9.66 -12.27
CA TRP A 53 -6.67 9.04 -13.57
C TRP A 53 -7.64 7.89 -13.43
N ALA A 54 -7.45 7.02 -12.45
CA ALA A 54 -8.34 5.90 -12.20
C ALA A 54 -9.78 6.35 -11.83
N LYS A 55 -9.92 7.48 -11.11
CA LYS A 55 -11.24 8.10 -10.88
C LYS A 55 -11.86 8.60 -12.19
N LYS A 56 -11.09 9.26 -13.05
CA LYS A 56 -11.56 9.80 -14.33
C LYS A 56 -11.98 8.70 -15.31
N SER A 57 -11.23 7.60 -15.35
CA SER A 57 -11.48 6.45 -16.23
C SER A 57 -12.55 5.49 -15.70
N GLY A 58 -13.28 5.87 -14.65
CA GLY A 58 -14.36 5.03 -14.15
C GLY A 58 -13.93 3.75 -13.43
N LEU A 59 -12.65 3.59 -13.03
CA LEU A 59 -12.25 2.41 -12.25
C LEU A 59 -12.89 2.38 -10.86
N GLY A 60 -13.25 3.54 -10.31
CA GLY A 60 -13.83 3.66 -8.98
C GLY A 60 -14.08 5.10 -8.55
N TRP A 61 -14.42 5.29 -7.29
CA TRP A 61 -14.45 6.60 -6.64
C TRP A 61 -13.39 6.69 -5.55
N VAL A 62 -12.92 7.90 -5.26
CA VAL A 62 -11.97 8.13 -4.17
C VAL A 62 -12.77 8.24 -2.87
N GLY A 63 -12.54 7.33 -1.92
CA GLY A 63 -13.20 7.33 -0.63
C GLY A 63 -12.66 8.39 0.33
N LYS A 64 -13.34 8.59 1.46
CA LYS A 64 -12.91 9.56 2.49
C LYS A 64 -11.52 9.28 3.07
N ASN A 65 -11.05 8.03 3.00
CA ASN A 65 -9.69 7.62 3.35
C ASN A 65 -8.66 7.83 2.23
N THR A 66 -9.04 8.49 1.13
CA THR A 66 -8.25 8.77 -0.08
C THR A 66 -7.83 7.56 -0.91
N ASN A 67 -8.33 6.35 -0.61
CA ASN A 67 -8.12 5.20 -1.49
C ASN A 67 -9.19 5.15 -2.58
N LEU A 68 -8.80 4.65 -3.75
CA LEU A 68 -9.77 4.34 -4.80
C LEU A 68 -10.57 3.11 -4.37
N ILE A 69 -11.89 3.16 -4.56
CA ILE A 69 -12.81 2.07 -4.25
C ILE A 69 -13.54 1.68 -5.53
N THR A 70 -13.45 0.40 -5.90
CA THR A 70 -14.13 -0.19 -7.05
C THR A 70 -15.34 -1.00 -6.59
N PRO A 71 -16.53 -0.82 -7.20
CA PRO A 71 -17.70 -1.65 -6.93
C PRO A 71 -17.36 -3.14 -7.05
N GLY A 72 -17.76 -3.95 -6.06
CA GLY A 72 -17.54 -5.40 -6.07
C GLY A 72 -16.09 -5.86 -5.79
N ALA A 73 -15.11 -4.96 -5.71
CA ALA A 73 -13.72 -5.30 -5.40
C ALA A 73 -13.16 -4.62 -4.13
N GLY A 74 -13.76 -3.51 -3.69
CA GLY A 74 -13.26 -2.75 -2.53
C GLY A 74 -12.08 -1.86 -2.91
N SER A 75 -10.99 -1.89 -2.16
CA SER A 75 -9.80 -1.02 -2.34
C SER A 75 -8.47 -1.78 -2.23
N PHE A 76 -8.51 -3.10 -2.05
CA PHE A 76 -7.31 -3.94 -1.98
C PHE A 76 -6.85 -4.38 -3.37
N TYR A 77 -6.37 -3.42 -4.16
CA TYR A 77 -5.77 -3.64 -5.47
C TYR A 77 -4.72 -2.58 -5.77
N PHE A 78 -3.89 -2.84 -6.78
CA PHE A 78 -2.91 -1.88 -7.29
C PHE A 78 -3.50 -1.09 -8.46
N ILE A 79 -3.11 0.18 -8.57
CA ILE A 79 -3.46 1.04 -9.71
C ILE A 79 -2.21 1.16 -10.58
N ALA A 80 -2.42 1.24 -11.89
CA ALA A 80 -1.38 1.41 -12.87
C ALA A 80 -1.96 1.98 -14.16
N GLU A 81 -1.10 2.61 -14.95
CA GLU A 81 -1.49 3.30 -16.18
C GLU A 81 -0.66 2.82 -17.36
N LEU A 82 -1.33 2.62 -18.49
CA LEU A 82 -0.70 2.49 -19.80
C LEU A 82 -1.13 3.69 -20.64
N ILE A 83 -0.25 4.67 -20.77
CA ILE A 83 -0.50 5.82 -21.64
C ILE A 83 -0.14 5.41 -23.05
N VAL A 84 -1.08 5.52 -23.98
CA VAL A 84 -0.91 5.14 -25.39
C VAL A 84 -1.17 6.32 -26.33
N ASP A 85 -0.68 6.22 -27.56
CA ASP A 85 -0.91 7.18 -28.64
C ASP A 85 -2.16 6.87 -29.48
N LEU A 86 -2.98 5.91 -29.05
CA LEU A 86 -4.25 5.57 -29.67
C LEU A 86 -5.37 6.51 -29.23
N GLU A 87 -6.24 6.85 -30.18
CA GLU A 87 -7.53 7.44 -29.88
C GLU A 87 -8.49 6.36 -29.36
N LEU A 88 -9.02 6.55 -28.15
CA LEU A 88 -9.90 5.61 -27.47
C LEU A 88 -11.18 6.32 -27.05
N GLU A 89 -12.29 5.57 -27.02
CA GLU A 89 -13.50 6.04 -26.38
C GLU A 89 -13.29 6.10 -24.86
N TYR A 90 -13.62 7.24 -24.25
CA TYR A 90 -13.41 7.42 -22.82
C TYR A 90 -14.58 6.88 -21.99
N ASP A 91 -14.23 6.18 -20.91
CA ASP A 91 -15.15 5.85 -19.84
C ASP A 91 -15.57 7.09 -19.03
N GLY A 92 -16.62 6.92 -18.21
CA GLY A 92 -17.14 7.95 -17.31
C GLY A 92 -16.79 7.70 -15.85
N ALA A 93 -16.59 8.77 -15.08
CA ALA A 93 -16.35 8.69 -13.65
C ALA A 93 -17.52 8.04 -12.89
N ILE A 94 -17.18 7.26 -11.86
CA ILE A 94 -18.15 6.66 -10.95
C ILE A 94 -18.51 7.65 -9.83
N ARG A 95 -19.79 7.69 -9.45
CA ARG A 95 -20.29 8.49 -8.32
C ARG A 95 -19.65 8.05 -6.99
N ASP A 96 -19.51 9.01 -6.06
CA ASP A 96 -19.13 8.72 -4.68
C ASP A 96 -20.23 7.94 -3.93
N TYR A 97 -19.83 6.83 -3.29
CA TYR A 97 -20.71 6.00 -2.44
C TYR A 97 -20.27 5.89 -0.98
N CYS A 98 -19.45 6.82 -0.48
CA CYS A 98 -19.16 6.93 0.95
C CYS A 98 -20.36 7.47 1.73
N GLY A 99 -21.12 8.41 1.17
CA GLY A 99 -22.28 9.01 1.81
C GLY A 99 -21.94 9.58 3.21
N THR A 100 -22.77 9.27 4.21
CA THR A 100 -22.58 9.72 5.60
C THR A 100 -21.58 8.88 6.40
N CYS A 101 -21.02 7.81 5.83
CA CYS A 101 -20.08 6.93 6.55
C CYS A 101 -18.81 7.67 7.00
N THR A 102 -18.38 7.45 8.25
CA THR A 102 -17.16 8.04 8.85
C THR A 102 -16.18 6.99 9.37
N LYS A 103 -16.46 5.69 9.23
CA LYS A 103 -15.69 4.60 9.86
C LYS A 103 -14.17 4.72 9.74
N CYS A 104 -13.66 5.09 8.55
CA CYS A 104 -12.23 5.23 8.34
C CYS A 104 -11.64 6.44 9.07
N VAL A 105 -12.36 7.56 9.11
CA VAL A 105 -12.01 8.76 9.87
C VAL A 105 -11.96 8.43 11.35
N ASP A 106 -13.02 7.80 11.87
CA ASP A 106 -13.18 7.48 13.29
C ASP A 106 -12.15 6.44 13.78
N ALA A 107 -11.76 5.51 12.91
CA ALA A 107 -10.82 4.44 13.26
C ALA A 107 -9.33 4.82 13.10
N CYS A 108 -9.02 5.95 12.46
CA CYS A 108 -7.64 6.35 12.23
C CYS A 108 -6.99 6.75 13.57
N PRO A 109 -6.04 5.97 14.11
CA PRO A 109 -5.57 6.16 15.49
C PRO A 109 -4.82 7.48 15.69
N THR A 110 -4.17 7.98 14.64
CA THR A 110 -3.41 9.22 14.65
C THR A 110 -4.19 10.43 14.13
N GLN A 111 -5.47 10.24 13.81
CA GLN A 111 -6.33 11.28 13.21
C GLN A 111 -5.70 11.90 11.95
N ALA A 112 -5.01 11.06 11.16
CA ALA A 112 -4.39 11.48 9.91
C ALA A 112 -5.42 11.84 8.83
N ILE A 113 -6.63 11.27 8.89
CA ILE A 113 -7.73 11.72 8.03
C ILE A 113 -8.38 12.94 8.72
N THR A 114 -7.88 14.13 8.42
CA THR A 114 -8.25 15.37 9.12
C THR A 114 -9.66 15.83 8.80
N GLU A 115 -10.10 15.54 7.58
CA GLU A 115 -11.46 15.74 7.10
C GLU A 115 -11.74 14.75 5.94
N PRO A 116 -13.00 14.53 5.54
CA PRO A 116 -13.29 13.68 4.40
C PRO A 116 -12.41 13.99 3.18
N TYR A 117 -11.75 12.96 2.63
CA TYR A 117 -10.91 13.04 1.43
C TYR A 117 -9.55 13.75 1.62
N VAL A 118 -9.16 14.09 2.85
CA VAL A 118 -7.88 14.72 3.15
C VAL A 118 -7.11 13.86 4.15
N VAL A 119 -5.88 13.48 3.78
CA VAL A 119 -4.96 12.75 4.67
C VAL A 119 -3.73 13.62 4.90
N ASP A 120 -3.48 13.95 6.16
CA ASP A 120 -2.25 14.54 6.64
C ASP A 120 -1.16 13.45 6.72
N GLY A 121 -0.28 13.44 5.74
CA GLY A 121 0.86 12.52 5.69
C GLY A 121 1.76 12.60 6.91
N SER A 122 1.88 13.79 7.54
CA SER A 122 2.71 13.99 8.72
C SER A 122 2.16 13.31 9.98
N LYS A 123 0.95 12.75 9.92
CA LYS A 123 0.32 11.95 10.98
C LYS A 123 0.09 10.50 10.58
N CYS A 124 0.24 10.16 9.30
CA CYS A 124 -0.11 8.84 8.79
C CYS A 124 0.91 7.78 9.20
N ILE A 125 0.46 6.69 9.85
CA ILE A 125 1.32 5.55 10.22
C ILE A 125 2.05 4.99 8.99
N SER A 126 1.37 4.94 7.84
CA SER A 126 1.97 4.47 6.59
C SER A 126 3.17 5.35 6.19
N TYR A 127 3.01 6.68 6.23
CA TYR A 127 4.11 7.60 5.94
C TYR A 127 5.27 7.45 6.94
N PHE A 128 4.96 7.38 8.24
CA PHE A 128 6.00 7.22 9.26
C PHE A 128 6.80 5.93 9.14
N THR A 129 6.15 4.83 8.76
CA THR A 129 6.81 3.53 8.68
C THR A 129 7.55 3.32 7.35
N ILE A 130 7.23 4.10 6.32
CA ILE A 130 7.77 3.93 4.96
C ILE A 130 8.72 5.07 4.55
N GLU A 131 8.25 6.32 4.63
CA GLU A 131 8.94 7.47 4.04
C GLU A 131 9.84 8.21 5.03
N LEU A 132 9.51 8.14 6.32
CA LEU A 132 10.37 8.70 7.36
C LEU A 132 11.66 7.86 7.41
N LYS A 133 12.76 8.34 6.84
CA LYS A 133 14.05 7.62 6.77
C LYS A 133 14.82 7.70 8.08
N ASP A 134 15.76 8.64 8.19
CA ASP A 134 16.64 8.74 9.37
C ASP A 134 16.03 9.56 10.50
N GLN A 135 14.85 10.14 10.28
CA GLN A 135 14.15 10.91 11.30
C GLN A 135 13.50 9.96 12.31
N LEU A 136 13.57 10.36 13.58
CA LEU A 136 12.89 9.66 14.65
C LEU A 136 11.39 9.90 14.55
N ILE A 137 10.60 8.86 14.81
CA ILE A 137 9.15 8.98 14.91
C ILE A 137 8.86 9.85 16.15
N PRO A 138 8.03 10.90 16.02
CA PRO A 138 7.72 11.80 17.13
C PRO A 138 7.18 11.06 18.36
N GLN A 139 7.67 11.39 19.55
CA GLN A 139 7.32 10.69 20.80
C GLN A 139 5.82 10.75 21.12
N ASN A 140 5.12 11.81 20.68
CA ASN A 140 3.68 11.94 20.84
C ASN A 140 2.88 10.89 20.04
N MET A 141 3.51 10.18 19.09
CA MET A 141 2.91 9.06 18.36
C MET A 141 3.05 7.71 19.08
N ALA A 142 3.75 7.66 20.23
CA ALA A 142 3.98 6.42 20.96
C ALA A 142 2.64 5.75 21.34
N GLY A 143 2.56 4.44 21.15
CA GLY A 143 1.34 3.64 21.40
C GLY A 143 0.24 3.76 20.34
N GLN A 144 0.32 4.73 19.41
CA GLN A 144 -0.74 4.92 18.41
C GLN A 144 -0.64 3.95 17.21
N PHE A 145 0.50 3.31 17.01
CA PHE A 145 0.74 2.44 15.84
C PHE A 145 0.12 1.05 16.00
N GLY A 146 -0.31 0.67 17.21
CA GLY A 146 -0.63 -0.73 17.51
C GLY A 146 0.56 -1.62 17.12
N SER A 147 0.31 -2.71 16.40
CA SER A 147 1.38 -3.62 15.94
C SER A 147 1.96 -3.28 14.56
N TRP A 148 1.63 -2.12 13.96
CA TRP A 148 2.03 -1.79 12.58
C TRP A 148 3.49 -1.33 12.47
N VAL A 149 4.33 -2.14 11.81
CA VAL A 149 5.77 -1.86 11.62
C VAL A 149 6.15 -1.52 10.17
N PHE A 150 5.24 -1.70 9.22
CA PHE A 150 5.40 -1.26 7.83
C PHE A 150 4.02 -1.05 7.17
N GLY A 151 3.74 0.17 6.71
CA GLY A 151 2.42 0.53 6.19
C GLY A 151 1.31 0.47 7.25
N CYS A 152 0.06 0.72 6.84
CA CYS A 152 -1.09 0.62 7.73
C CYS A 152 -2.38 0.40 6.93
N ASP A 153 -3.14 -0.66 7.26
CA ASP A 153 -4.40 -0.97 6.56
C ASP A 153 -5.65 -0.53 7.33
N ILE A 154 -5.54 0.08 8.52
CA ILE A 154 -6.70 0.31 9.41
C ILE A 154 -7.86 1.00 8.67
N CYS A 155 -7.57 2.08 7.94
CA CYS A 155 -8.60 2.84 7.22
C CYS A 155 -9.25 2.06 6.06
N GLN A 156 -8.59 1.02 5.55
CA GLN A 156 -9.13 0.08 4.57
C GLN A 156 -9.87 -1.06 5.27
N ASP A 157 -9.30 -1.68 6.30
CA ASP A 157 -9.90 -2.82 7.02
C ASP A 157 -11.28 -2.47 7.60
N VAL A 158 -11.50 -1.23 8.05
CA VAL A 158 -12.82 -0.78 8.55
C VAL A 158 -13.78 -0.30 7.46
N CYS A 159 -13.32 -0.16 6.21
CA CYS A 159 -14.13 0.34 5.10
C CYS A 159 -15.21 -0.70 4.71
N PRO A 160 -16.51 -0.37 4.74
CA PRO A 160 -17.58 -1.32 4.42
C PRO A 160 -17.48 -1.93 3.03
N TRP A 161 -16.87 -1.23 2.07
CA TRP A 161 -16.71 -1.69 0.69
C TRP A 161 -15.67 -2.80 0.54
N ASN A 162 -14.76 -2.96 1.51
CA ASN A 162 -13.78 -4.05 1.48
C ASN A 162 -14.34 -5.40 1.90
N ARG A 163 -15.61 -5.47 2.36
CA ARG A 163 -16.31 -6.76 2.52
C ARG A 163 -16.47 -7.52 1.20
N PHE A 164 -16.35 -6.83 0.08
CA PHE A 164 -16.43 -7.39 -1.26
C PHE A 164 -15.05 -7.79 -1.81
N SER A 165 -13.96 -7.42 -1.14
CA SER A 165 -12.61 -7.76 -1.58
C SER A 165 -12.37 -9.26 -1.49
N LYS A 166 -11.69 -9.81 -2.50
CA LYS A 166 -11.31 -11.22 -2.58
C LYS A 166 -9.79 -11.34 -2.43
N PRO A 167 -9.28 -12.43 -1.81
CA PRO A 167 -7.86 -12.72 -1.82
C PRO A 167 -7.31 -12.78 -3.25
N THR A 168 -6.09 -12.29 -3.43
CA THR A 168 -5.40 -12.34 -4.72
C THR A 168 -5.15 -13.78 -5.15
N GLN A 169 -5.25 -14.03 -6.46
CA GLN A 169 -4.82 -15.29 -7.09
C GLN A 169 -3.41 -15.17 -7.70
N GLU A 170 -2.80 -13.99 -7.66
CA GLU A 170 -1.43 -13.78 -8.12
C GLU A 170 -0.45 -14.41 -7.12
N ALA A 171 0.21 -15.48 -7.54
CA ALA A 171 1.16 -16.22 -6.72
C ALA A 171 2.33 -15.33 -6.28
N GLN A 172 2.73 -14.37 -7.11
CA GLN A 172 3.82 -13.46 -6.78
C GLN A 172 3.51 -12.52 -5.62
N PHE A 173 2.24 -12.32 -5.24
CA PHE A 173 1.84 -11.50 -4.09
C PHE A 173 1.62 -12.30 -2.82
N GLN A 174 1.84 -13.62 -2.85
CA GLN A 174 1.74 -14.43 -1.64
C GLN A 174 2.91 -14.11 -0.69
N PRO A 175 2.66 -13.97 0.63
CA PRO A 175 3.72 -13.73 1.59
C PRO A 175 4.70 -14.90 1.64
N HIS A 176 5.94 -14.62 2.04
CA HIS A 176 6.93 -15.66 2.28
C HIS A 176 6.39 -16.67 3.33
N PRO A 177 6.50 -18.00 3.11
CA PRO A 177 5.93 -19.01 4.02
C PRO A 177 6.41 -18.89 5.47
N ASP A 178 7.62 -18.40 5.69
CA ASP A 178 8.20 -18.23 7.04
C ASP A 178 7.74 -16.95 7.74
N LEU A 179 7.15 -15.99 7.02
CA LEU A 179 6.71 -14.72 7.61
C LEU A 179 5.65 -14.93 8.70
N LYS A 180 4.72 -15.87 8.48
CA LYS A 180 3.66 -16.23 9.44
C LYS A 180 4.19 -17.00 10.66
N ASN A 181 5.41 -17.52 10.58
CA ASN A 181 6.02 -18.30 11.66
C ASN A 181 6.84 -17.42 12.61
N LEU A 182 7.06 -16.13 12.29
CA LEU A 182 7.78 -15.22 13.16
C LEU A 182 6.97 -14.90 14.43
N SER A 183 7.54 -15.23 15.58
CA SER A 183 7.07 -14.77 16.88
C SER A 183 7.40 -13.29 17.10
N ALA A 184 6.84 -12.70 18.15
CA ALA A 184 7.18 -11.33 18.54
C ALA A 184 8.68 -11.15 18.84
N SER A 185 9.34 -12.16 19.42
CA SER A 185 10.79 -12.14 19.68
C SER A 185 11.57 -12.19 18.37
N ASP A 186 11.18 -13.05 17.42
CA ASP A 186 11.86 -13.16 16.13
C ASP A 186 11.82 -11.85 15.34
N TRP A 187 10.73 -11.08 15.47
CA TRP A 187 10.66 -9.74 14.91
C TRP A 187 11.60 -8.76 15.62
N GLN A 188 11.67 -8.77 16.95
CA GLN A 188 12.53 -7.88 17.72
C GLN A 188 14.02 -8.11 17.42
N ASP A 189 14.40 -9.38 17.30
CA ASP A 189 15.77 -9.82 17.04
C ASP A 189 16.05 -10.08 15.56
N ILE A 190 15.21 -9.54 14.66
CA ILE A 190 15.35 -9.77 13.21
C ILE A 190 16.75 -9.36 12.74
N THR A 191 17.47 -10.31 12.15
CA THR A 191 18.81 -10.05 11.59
C THR A 191 18.71 -9.54 10.17
N HIS A 192 19.81 -8.97 9.66
CA HIS A 192 19.88 -8.53 8.28
C HIS A 192 19.69 -9.71 7.30
N GLU A 193 20.22 -10.90 7.62
CA GLU A 193 20.08 -12.12 6.83
C GLU A 193 18.61 -12.55 6.73
N VAL A 194 17.88 -12.56 7.85
CA VAL A 194 16.45 -12.90 7.88
C VAL A 194 15.65 -11.86 7.10
N PHE A 195 15.93 -10.57 7.30
CA PHE A 195 15.30 -9.50 6.52
C PHE A 195 15.51 -9.66 5.01
N GLN A 196 16.74 -10.00 4.59
CA GLN A 196 17.05 -10.25 3.18
C GLN A 196 16.32 -11.49 2.67
N ALA A 197 16.26 -12.58 3.44
CA ALA A 197 15.56 -13.80 3.04
C ALA A 197 14.05 -13.56 2.82
N LEU A 198 13.40 -12.86 3.77
CA LEU A 198 11.95 -12.64 3.75
C LEU A 198 11.52 -11.55 2.77
N PHE A 199 12.30 -10.48 2.64
CA PHE A 199 11.87 -9.25 1.97
C PHE A 199 12.74 -8.84 0.77
N LYS A 200 13.58 -9.74 0.23
CA LYS A 200 14.50 -9.44 -0.88
C LYS A 200 13.87 -8.66 -2.03
N GLN A 201 12.66 -9.05 -2.40
CA GLN A 201 11.93 -8.51 -3.55
C GLN A 201 10.62 -7.84 -3.14
N SER A 202 10.44 -7.49 -1.87
CA SER A 202 9.21 -6.88 -1.34
C SER A 202 9.30 -5.35 -1.34
N PRO A 203 8.16 -4.62 -1.38
CA PRO A 203 8.13 -3.17 -1.16
C PRO A 203 8.78 -2.73 0.16
N LEU A 204 8.91 -3.64 1.15
CA LEU A 204 9.64 -3.39 2.40
C LEU A 204 11.10 -2.94 2.22
N LYS A 205 11.69 -3.17 1.05
CA LYS A 205 13.00 -2.60 0.71
C LYS A 205 13.04 -1.08 0.74
N ARG A 206 11.91 -0.40 0.55
CA ARG A 206 11.82 1.07 0.58
C ARG A 206 12.19 1.64 1.95
N THR A 207 11.70 1.02 3.02
CA THR A 207 12.10 1.35 4.40
C THR A 207 13.50 0.83 4.73
N GLY A 208 13.86 -0.34 4.18
CA GLY A 208 15.12 -1.00 4.47
C GLY A 208 15.17 -1.62 5.87
N TYR A 209 16.27 -2.32 6.15
CA TYR A 209 16.46 -3.06 7.40
C TYR A 209 16.49 -2.13 8.63
N GLU A 210 17.26 -1.05 8.58
CA GLU A 210 17.39 -0.11 9.70
C GLU A 210 16.07 0.61 9.99
N GLY A 211 15.33 1.02 8.95
CA GLY A 211 14.02 1.62 9.11
C GLY A 211 13.01 0.65 9.71
N LEU A 212 13.03 -0.63 9.31
CA LEU A 212 12.18 -1.65 9.90
C LEU A 212 12.52 -1.87 11.38
N LYS A 213 13.81 -2.01 11.72
CA LYS A 213 14.25 -2.12 13.12
C LYS A 213 13.82 -0.92 13.96
N ARG A 214 13.95 0.29 13.42
CA ARG A 214 13.47 1.51 14.08
C ARG A 214 11.96 1.43 14.34
N ASN A 215 11.17 1.02 13.36
CA ASN A 215 9.71 0.89 13.51
C ASN A 215 9.34 -0.17 14.55
N ILE A 216 10.04 -1.31 14.55
CA ILE A 216 9.85 -2.38 15.53
C ILE A 216 10.13 -1.87 16.94
N ARG A 217 11.29 -1.24 17.18
CA ARG A 217 11.63 -0.65 18.49
C ARG A 217 10.58 0.36 18.96
N PHE A 218 10.12 1.22 18.05
CA PHE A 218 9.10 2.22 18.37
C PHE A 218 7.77 1.58 18.80
N VAL A 219 7.33 0.53 18.08
CA VAL A 219 6.09 -0.20 18.37
C VAL A 219 6.20 -1.03 19.66
N THR A 220 7.33 -1.67 19.90
CA THR A 220 7.54 -2.53 21.07
C THR A 220 7.95 -1.78 22.33
N GLY A 221 8.22 -0.47 22.24
CA GLY A 221 8.64 0.35 23.37
C GLY A 221 10.07 0.05 23.84
N GLN A 222 10.88 -0.64 23.04
CA GLN A 222 12.31 -0.80 23.33
C GLN A 222 12.97 0.58 23.25
N SER A 223 13.51 1.06 24.38
CA SER A 223 14.23 2.32 24.47
C SER A 223 15.39 2.36 23.47
N GLN A 224 15.65 3.52 22.85
CA GLN A 224 16.83 3.76 22.00
C GLN A 224 18.16 3.80 22.79
N LEU A 225 18.28 3.01 23.85
CA LEU A 225 19.50 2.87 24.63
C LEU A 225 20.19 1.61 24.15
N GLU A 226 21.09 1.77 23.19
CA GLU A 226 22.37 1.08 23.16
C GLU A 226 23.30 1.78 22.15
N SER A 227 24.36 2.32 22.75
CA SER A 227 25.64 2.87 22.25
C SER A 227 25.98 2.72 20.77
#